data_AF-A0A8S0RG64-F1
#
_entry.id   AF-A0A8S0RG64-F1
#
_cell.length_a   1.000
_cell.length_b   1.000
_cell.length_c   1.000
_cell.angle_alpha   90.00
_cell.angle_beta   90.00
_cell.angle_gamma   90.00
#
_symmetry.space_group_name_H-M   'P 1'
#
loop_
_entity.id
_entity.type
_entity.pdbx_description
1 polymer ?
#
loop_
_entity_poly.entity_id
_entity_poly.type
_entity_poly.pdbx_seq_one_letter_code
_entity_poly.pdbx_strand_id
1 'polypeptide(L)'
;MDMNAFFGGFAATLISYLVWVMNVVPARKPSTLDVIFDRGLIGMYHDWCKSFSTYPRTYDFIHVAAIESLIKDPISGESRYADSFYDDVRSY
;
A
#
# COMPACT_ATOMS: atom_id res chain seq x y z
N MET A 1 -3.66 6.71 6.10
CA MET A 1 -3.25 5.44 5.46
C MET A 1 -1.86 5.59 4.90
N ASP A 2 -0.94 4.71 5.23
CA ASP A 2 0.40 4.66 4.64
C ASP A 2 0.42 3.55 3.60
N MET A 3 0.39 3.92 2.32
CA MET A 3 0.24 2.96 1.24
C MET A 3 1.54 2.22 0.88
N ASN A 4 2.69 2.66 1.40
CA ASN A 4 3.97 1.98 1.24
C ASN A 4 4.71 1.95 2.57
N ALA A 5 4.11 1.23 3.52
CA ALA A 5 4.64 1.05 4.84
C ALA A 5 5.78 0.05 4.78
N PHE A 6 7.02 0.54 4.71
CA PHE A 6 8.22 -0.30 4.82
C PHE A 6 8.24 -0.96 6.20
N PHE A 7 8.72 -0.27 7.23
CA PHE A 7 8.76 -0.80 8.60
C PHE A 7 7.75 -0.13 9.55
N GLY A 8 6.77 0.59 8.99
CA GLY A 8 5.79 1.36 9.76
C GLY A 8 6.34 2.67 10.34
N GLY A 9 7.42 3.22 9.77
CA GLY A 9 8.05 4.46 10.28
C GLY A 9 7.13 5.68 10.25
N PHE A 10 6.26 5.79 9.24
CA PHE A 10 5.25 6.86 9.18
C PHE A 10 4.26 6.77 10.35
N ALA A 11 3.77 5.56 10.65
CA ALA A 11 2.90 5.31 11.79
C ALA A 11 3.61 5.54 13.14
N ALA A 12 4.90 5.20 13.24
CA ALA A 12 5.70 5.43 14.44
C ALA A 12 5.83 6.93 14.78
N THR A 13 5.99 7.79 13.78
CA THR A 13 6.02 9.25 14.00
C THR A 13 4.67 9.80 14.45
N LEU A 14 3.57 9.15 14.06
CA LEU A 14 2.21 9.57 14.40
C LEU A 14 1.70 9.00 15.73
N ILE A 15 2.49 8.18 16.43
CA ILE A 15 2.07 7.52 17.67
C ILE A 15 1.77 8.50 18.82
N SER A 16 2.37 9.70 18.79
CA SER A 16 2.10 10.77 19.76
C SER A 16 0.78 11.50 19.51
N TYR A 17 0.16 11.28 18.35
CA TYR A 17 -1.12 11.86 17.97
C TYR A 17 -2.22 10.82 18.12
N LEU A 18 -3.45 11.26 18.44
CA LEU A 18 -4.62 10.38 18.58
C LEU A 18 -5.17 9.92 17.20
N VAL A 19 -4.30 9.44 16.33
CA VAL A 19 -4.64 8.98 14.97
C VAL A 19 -4.19 7.54 14.78
N TRP A 20 -4.97 6.77 14.04
CA TRP A 20 -4.60 5.42 13.64
C TRP A 20 -4.12 5.44 12.18
N VAL A 21 -3.13 4.59 11.88
CA VAL A 21 -2.56 4.49 10.54
C VAL A 21 -2.70 3.06 10.06
N MET A 22 -3.43 2.87 8.97
CA MET A 22 -3.39 1.62 8.21
C MET A 22 -2.09 1.55 7.42
N ASN A 23 -1.22 0.59 7.74
CA ASN A 23 0.04 0.35 7.05
C ASN A 23 -0.16 -0.67 5.93
N VAL A 24 0.09 -0.29 4.69
CA VAL A 24 -0.04 -1.19 3.54
C VAL A 24 1.35 -1.56 3.04
N VAL A 25 1.62 -2.86 2.99
CA VAL A 25 2.85 -3.39 2.40
C VAL A 25 2.53 -3.85 0.97
N PRO A 26 3.18 -3.27 -0.07
CA PRO A 26 2.98 -3.70 -1.44
C PRO A 26 3.43 -5.15 -1.64
N ALA A 27 2.64 -5.97 -2.34
CA ALA A 27 2.93 -7.40 -2.55
C ALA A 27 4.28 -7.69 -3.23
N ARG A 28 4.84 -6.74 -3.99
CA ARG A 28 6.14 -6.86 -4.68
C ARG A 28 7.34 -6.36 -3.87
N LYS A 29 7.14 -5.87 -2.63
CA LYS A 29 8.22 -5.47 -1.72
C LYS A 29 8.49 -6.57 -0.69
N PRO A 30 9.68 -6.57 -0.07
CA PRO A 30 9.98 -7.53 0.99
C PRO A 30 8.88 -7.56 2.05
N SER A 31 8.57 -8.76 2.55
CA SER A 31 7.53 -8.96 3.54
C SER A 31 7.93 -8.35 4.88
N THR A 32 7.54 -7.10 5.13
CA THR A 32 7.84 -6.37 6.36
C THR A 32 6.66 -6.30 7.33
N LEU A 33 5.54 -6.94 6.99
CA LEU A 33 4.31 -6.87 7.77
C LEU A 33 4.47 -7.50 9.16
N ASP A 34 5.26 -8.58 9.26
CA ASP A 34 5.56 -9.22 10.54
C ASP A 34 6.20 -8.21 11.52
N VAL A 35 7.16 -7.41 11.02
CA VAL A 35 7.83 -6.38 11.82
C VAL A 35 6.89 -5.23 12.19
N ILE A 36 5.87 -4.96 11.38
CA ILE A 36 4.82 -3.97 11.68
C ILE A 36 3.94 -4.49 12.83
N PHE A 37 3.55 -5.77 12.78
CA PHE A 37 2.77 -6.39 13.85
C PHE A 37 3.55 -6.51 15.16
N ASP A 38 4.84 -6.85 15.10
CA ASP A 38 5.72 -6.90 16.28
C ASP A 38 5.82 -5.54 17.00
N ARG A 39 5.62 -4.42 16.27
CA ARG A 39 5.57 -3.07 16.83
C ARG A 39 4.19 -2.66 17.37
N GLY A 40 3.20 -3.56 17.31
CA GLY A 40 1.82 -3.27 17.69
C GLY A 40 1.07 -2.37 16.70
N LEU A 41 1.57 -2.24 15.48
CA LEU A 41 0.95 -1.43 14.43
C LEU A 41 0.00 -2.28 13.58
N ILE A 42 -1.05 -1.65 13.05
CA ILE A 42 -2.02 -2.32 12.17
C ILE A 42 -1.55 -2.21 10.73
N GLY A 43 -1.57 -3.31 9.99
CA GLY A 43 -1.27 -3.31 8.57
C GLY A 43 -1.84 -4.48 7.78
N MET A 44 -1.66 -4.44 6.47
CA MET A 44 -2.04 -5.52 5.55
C MET A 44 -1.16 -5.55 4.30
N TYR A 45 -1.16 -6.70 3.64
CA TYR A 45 -0.67 -6.81 2.26
C TYR A 45 -1.74 -6.37 1.28
N HIS A 46 -1.36 -5.51 0.33
CA HIS A 46 -2.23 -5.16 -0.78
C HIS A 46 -1.42 -4.81 -2.03
N ASP A 47 -1.91 -5.24 -3.20
CA ASP A 47 -1.37 -4.76 -4.47
C ASP A 47 -2.07 -3.46 -4.85
N TRP A 48 -1.27 -2.42 -5.06
CA TRP A 48 -1.71 -1.12 -5.53
C TRP A 48 -2.45 -1.15 -6.87
N CYS A 49 -2.10 -2.12 -7.71
CA CYS A 49 -2.74 -2.31 -9.01
C CYS A 49 -4.07 -3.05 -8.89
N LYS A 50 -4.55 -3.36 -7.69
CA LYS A 50 -5.85 -3.99 -7.45
C LYS A 50 -6.68 -3.09 -6.56
N SER A 51 -8.00 -3.18 -6.72
CA SER A 51 -8.93 -2.50 -5.83
C SER A 51 -9.03 -3.23 -4.50
N PHE A 52 -9.26 -2.49 -3.40
CA PHE A 52 -9.57 -3.10 -2.11
C PHE A 52 -10.96 -3.76 -2.19
N SER A 53 -11.01 -5.07 -1.96
CA SER A 53 -12.23 -5.87 -2.12
C SER A 53 -13.24 -5.73 -0.97
N THR A 54 -12.91 -5.05 0.14
CA THR A 54 -13.78 -4.97 1.32
C THR A 54 -14.05 -3.53 1.72
N TYR A 55 -15.35 -3.22 1.90
CA TYR A 55 -16.00 -2.06 2.52
C TYR A 55 -15.29 -0.70 2.40
N PRO A 56 -15.96 0.38 1.97
CA PRO A 56 -15.34 1.69 1.92
C PRO A 56 -14.96 2.18 3.34
N ARG A 57 -13.77 1.82 3.81
CA ARG A 57 -13.09 2.57 4.85
C ARG A 57 -12.59 3.83 4.19
N THR A 58 -13.22 4.94 4.54
CA THR A 58 -12.74 6.27 4.18
C THR A 58 -11.53 6.61 5.02
N TYR A 59 -10.50 7.17 4.40
CA TYR A 59 -9.32 7.69 5.08
C TYR A 59 -9.22 9.18 4.85
N ASP A 60 -8.96 9.95 5.90
CA ASP A 60 -8.81 11.41 5.79
C ASP A 60 -7.50 11.81 5.13
N PHE A 61 -6.47 10.96 5.24
CA PHE A 61 -5.15 11.19 4.67
C PHE A 61 -4.56 9.92 4.08
N ILE A 62 -3.98 10.04 2.89
CA ILE A 62 -3.25 8.97 2.19
C ILE A 62 -1.82 9.43 1.98
N HIS A 63 -0.89 8.69 2.55
CA HIS A 63 0.54 8.87 2.37
C HIS A 63 1.06 7.82 1.38
N VAL A 64 1.90 8.29 0.45
CA VAL A 64 2.51 7.47 -0.59
C VAL A 64 3.95 7.92 -0.77
N ALA A 65 4.89 7.00 -0.55
CA ALA A 65 6.30 7.23 -0.85
C ALA A 65 6.73 6.39 -2.04
N ALA A 66 7.54 6.98 -2.93
CA ALA A 66 8.18 6.32 -4.07
C ALA A 66 7.18 5.61 -5.02
N ILE A 67 6.11 6.32 -5.41
CA ILE A 67 5.04 5.79 -6.26
C ILE A 67 5.53 5.21 -7.59
N GLU A 68 6.59 5.76 -8.17
CA GLU A 68 7.17 5.24 -9.41
C GLU A 68 7.66 3.80 -9.25
N SER A 69 8.26 3.46 -8.10
CA SER A 69 8.70 2.08 -7.79
C SER A 69 7.54 1.11 -7.58
N LEU A 70 6.34 1.64 -7.35
CA LEU A 70 5.13 0.86 -7.18
C LEU A 70 4.40 0.69 -8.50
N ILE A 71 4.47 1.65 -9.42
CA ILE A 71 3.71 1.59 -10.67
C ILE A 71 4.52 0.94 -11.79
N LYS A 72 5.83 1.13 -11.85
CA LYS A 72 6.66 0.58 -12.92
C LYS A 72 7.08 -0.85 -12.63
N ASP A 73 7.05 -1.70 -13.65
CA ASP A 73 7.73 -2.98 -13.56
C ASP A 73 9.26 -2.73 -13.59
N PRO A 74 10.03 -3.26 -12.62
CA PRO A 74 11.47 -3.06 -12.58
C PRO A 74 12.22 -3.70 -13.76
N ILE A 75 11.59 -4.63 -14.48
CA ILE A 75 12.18 -5.34 -15.62
C ILE A 75 11.85 -4.65 -16.94
N SER A 76 10.57 -4.33 -17.18
CA SER A 76 10.12 -3.75 -18.46
C SER A 76 10.07 -2.23 -18.47
N GLY A 77 10.05 -1.57 -17.30
CA GLY A 77 9.90 -0.11 -17.18
C GLY A 77 8.50 0.40 -17.55
N GLU A 78 7.59 -0.48 -17.97
CA GLU A 78 6.21 -0.17 -18.34
C GLU A 78 5.35 0.12 -17.11
N SER A 79 4.33 0.96 -17.30
CA SER A 79 3.36 1.32 -16.26
C SER A 79 2.34 0.20 -16.09
N ARG A 80 2.29 -0.42 -14.90
CA ARG A 80 1.32 -1.48 -14.56
C ARG A 80 -0.14 -1.02 -14.53
N TYR A 81 -0.37 0.29 -14.53
CA TYR A 81 -1.71 0.85 -14.57
C TYR A 81 -2.40 0.63 -15.92
N ALA A 82 -1.64 0.62 -17.01
CA ALA A 82 -2.18 0.38 -18.35
C ALA A 82 -2.71 -1.06 -18.48
N ASP A 83 -1.95 -2.03 -17.97
CA ASP A 83 -2.33 -3.44 -17.98
C ASP A 83 -3.54 -3.71 -17.09
N SER A 84 -3.57 -3.16 -15.87
CA SER A 84 -4.71 -3.39 -14.98
C SER A 84 -6.00 -2.75 -15.50
N PHE A 85 -5.93 -1.59 -16.16
CA PHE A 85 -7.11 -0.99 -16.79
C PHE A 85 -7.63 -1.86 -17.94
N TYR A 86 -6.74 -2.42 -18.75
CA TYR A 86 -7.10 -3.34 -19.82
C TYR A 86 -7.74 -4.64 -19.28
N ASP A 87 -7.18 -5.22 -18.21
CA ASP A 87 -7.74 -6.40 -17.57
C ASP A 87 -9.12 -6.14 -16.95
N ASP A 88 -9.31 -4.97 -16.31
CA ASP A 88 -10.59 -4.58 -15.73
C ASP A 88 -11.66 -4.41 -16.81
N VAL A 89 -11.35 -3.71 -17.91
CA VAL A 89 -12.25 -3.57 -19.08
C VAL A 89 -12.60 -4.93 -19.71
N ARG A 90 -11.67 -5.89 -19.73
CA ARG A 90 -11.91 -7.22 -20.30
C ARG A 90 -12.72 -8.13 -19.38
N SER A 91 -12.82 -7.78 -18.10
CA SER A 91 -13.63 -8.51 -17.11
C SER A 91 -15.10 -8.06 -17.06
N TYR A 92 -15.44 -6.99 -17.80
CA TYR A 92 -16.81 -6.49 -18.01
C TYR A 92 -17.43 -7.00 -19.32
#